data_AF-A0A510E222-F1
#
_entry.id   AF-A0A510E222-F1
#
_cell.length_a   1.000
_cell.length_b   1.000
_cell.length_c   1.000
_cell.angle_alpha   90.00
_cell.angle_beta   90.00
_cell.angle_gamma   90.00
#
_symmetry.space_group_name_H-M   'P 1'
#
loop_
_entity.id
_entity.type
_entity.pdbx_description
1 polymer ?
#
loop_
_entity_poly.entity_id
_entity_poly.type
_entity_poly.pdbx_seq_one_letter_code
_entity_poly.pdbx_strand_id
1 'polypeptide(L)'
;MIPMMIGFVVMGPISGALSDKYGTRTLATVGLGIVGAAFVALSTLSYNFSYPEFAAIIFIMGLGSGMFGAPNTTAIMNSVPRRQRGSASGMRTTLQNSAQTASLALFFTIIIGVLAATLPTALSNAVTDAGAPQLAPIMSKIPVTSALFSAFLGYNPVGAILSALPHQLTASLSPSAVATLTSKQWFPETIAPSFMGALRVSFYIGAVMAFLGAIVSALRGERTIAEEETKVSSTVKKV
;
A
#
# COMPACT_ATOMS: atom_id res chain seq x y z
N MET A 1 -11.29 0.90 -5.20
CA MET A 1 -11.16 -0.09 -4.11
C MET A 1 -12.23 -1.17 -4.12
N ILE A 2 -13.43 -0.90 -4.67
CA ILE A 2 -14.49 -1.91 -4.86
C ILE A 2 -13.99 -3.22 -5.49
N PRO A 3 -13.19 -3.22 -6.59
CA PRO A 3 -12.74 -4.47 -7.21
C PRO A 3 -11.90 -5.35 -6.26
N MET A 4 -11.01 -4.76 -5.46
CA MET A 4 -10.23 -5.49 -4.47
C MET A 4 -11.11 -6.17 -3.43
N MET A 5 -12.11 -5.46 -2.90
CA MET A 5 -13.04 -6.01 -1.91
C MET A 5 -13.86 -7.16 -2.49
N ILE A 6 -14.30 -7.04 -3.75
CA ILE A 6 -14.99 -8.13 -4.45
C ILE A 6 -14.07 -9.35 -4.54
N GLY A 7 -12.83 -9.19 -5.00
CA GLY A 7 -11.87 -10.29 -5.08
C GLY A 7 -11.64 -10.96 -3.72
N PHE A 8 -11.44 -10.17 -2.67
CA PHE A 8 -11.24 -10.68 -1.31
C PHE A 8 -12.45 -11.48 -0.79
N VAL A 9 -13.66 -10.91 -0.92
CA VAL A 9 -14.90 -11.54 -0.44
C VAL A 9 -15.21 -12.82 -1.21
N VAL A 10 -15.02 -12.84 -2.53
CA VAL A 10 -15.22 -14.03 -3.35
C VAL A 10 -14.22 -15.13 -2.97
N MET A 11 -12.95 -14.76 -2.76
CA MET A 11 -11.91 -15.75 -2.50
C MET A 11 -11.90 -16.27 -1.05
N GLY A 12 -12.54 -15.57 -0.11
CA GLY A 12 -12.68 -16.01 1.29
C GLY A 12 -13.28 -17.42 1.43
N PRO A 13 -14.54 -17.67 1.03
CA PRO A 13 -15.17 -18.98 1.14
C PRO A 13 -14.52 -20.04 0.22
N ILE A 14 -14.08 -19.63 -0.99
CA ILE A 14 -13.38 -20.53 -1.92
C ILE A 14 -12.09 -21.06 -1.28
N SER A 15 -11.28 -20.17 -0.71
CA SER A 15 -10.02 -20.56 -0.07
C SER A 15 -10.24 -21.40 1.18
N GLY A 16 -11.31 -21.16 1.94
CA GLY A 16 -11.72 -22.04 3.05
C GLY A 16 -11.94 -23.47 2.59
N ALA A 17 -12.83 -23.68 1.61
CA ALA A 17 -13.10 -25.00 1.05
C ALA A 17 -11.86 -25.64 0.38
N LEU A 18 -11.04 -24.83 -0.27
CA LEU A 18 -9.82 -25.30 -0.93
C LEU A 18 -8.75 -25.70 0.10
N SER A 19 -8.74 -25.07 1.28
CA SER A 19 -7.77 -25.35 2.34
C SER A 19 -8.00 -26.71 3.00
N ASP A 20 -9.24 -27.18 3.03
CA ASP A 20 -9.58 -28.52 3.52
C ASP A 20 -9.01 -29.62 2.60
N LYS A 21 -8.84 -29.34 1.30
CA LYS A 21 -8.32 -30.29 0.31
C LYS A 21 -6.81 -30.21 0.08
N TYR A 22 -6.25 -29.01 0.00
CA TYR A 22 -4.85 -28.78 -0.40
C TYR A 22 -3.94 -28.31 0.76
N GLY A 23 -4.52 -28.10 1.94
CA GLY A 23 -3.82 -27.59 3.11
C GLY A 23 -3.64 -26.08 3.11
N THR A 24 -3.57 -25.49 4.30
CA THR A 24 -3.41 -24.03 4.48
C THR A 24 -2.09 -23.49 3.92
N ARG A 25 -1.01 -24.28 3.94
CA ARG A 25 0.35 -23.86 3.57
C ARG A 25 0.46 -23.48 2.09
N THR A 26 -0.03 -24.34 1.20
CA THR A 26 0.04 -24.14 -0.26
C THR A 26 -0.77 -22.91 -0.67
N LEU A 27 -1.98 -22.76 -0.13
CA LEU A 27 -2.83 -21.60 -0.41
C LEU A 27 -2.25 -20.29 0.11
N ALA A 28 -1.68 -20.28 1.31
CA ALA A 28 -1.02 -19.10 1.86
C ALA A 28 0.18 -18.68 1.01
N THR A 29 0.98 -19.64 0.55
CA THR A 29 2.15 -19.40 -0.31
C THR A 29 1.74 -18.82 -1.66
N VAL A 30 0.76 -19.44 -2.34
CA VAL A 30 0.25 -18.98 -3.63
C VAL A 30 -0.41 -17.61 -3.51
N GLY A 31 -1.22 -17.40 -2.47
CA GLY A 31 -1.87 -16.11 -2.21
C GLY A 31 -0.87 -14.97 -2.04
N LEU A 32 0.21 -15.18 -1.28
CA LEU A 32 1.28 -14.20 -1.12
C LEU A 32 2.08 -13.99 -2.42
N GLY A 33 2.29 -15.03 -3.23
CA GLY A 33 2.87 -14.90 -4.56
C GLY A 33 2.03 -14.02 -5.49
N ILE A 34 0.70 -14.20 -5.49
CA ILE A 34 -0.24 -13.37 -6.25
C ILE A 34 -0.18 -11.91 -5.78
N VAL A 35 -0.15 -11.67 -4.47
CA VAL A 35 -0.02 -10.31 -3.92
C VAL A 35 1.31 -9.67 -4.33
N GLY A 36 2.41 -10.41 -4.27
CA GLY A 36 3.73 -9.94 -4.72
C GLY A 36 3.74 -9.58 -6.21
N ALA A 37 3.16 -10.43 -7.06
CA ALA A 37 3.01 -10.17 -8.49
C ALA A 37 2.11 -8.94 -8.77
N ALA A 38 1.04 -8.76 -7.99
CA ALA A 38 0.18 -7.59 -8.11
C ALA A 38 0.91 -6.29 -7.73
N PHE A 39 1.77 -6.30 -6.71
CA PHE A 39 2.62 -5.15 -6.40
C PHE A 39 3.60 -4.81 -7.54
N VAL A 40 4.21 -5.83 -8.16
CA VAL A 40 5.06 -5.62 -9.34
C VAL A 40 4.25 -5.04 -10.50
N ALA A 41 3.05 -5.55 -10.77
CA ALA A 41 2.17 -5.01 -11.80
C ALA A 41 1.74 -3.55 -11.50
N LEU A 42 1.46 -3.21 -10.24
CA LEU A 42 1.19 -1.81 -9.85
C LEU A 42 2.39 -0.89 -10.08
N SER A 43 3.62 -1.40 -9.97
CA SER A 43 4.83 -0.60 -10.21
C SER A 43 5.00 -0.21 -11.69
N THR A 44 4.44 -0.99 -12.63
CA THR A 44 4.55 -0.72 -14.07
C THR A 44 3.52 0.29 -14.57
N LEU A 45 2.51 0.64 -13.77
CA LEU A 45 1.51 1.63 -14.16
C LEU A 45 2.14 3.02 -14.34
N SER A 46 1.67 3.72 -15.37
CA SER A 46 1.93 5.16 -15.56
C SER A 46 1.02 5.99 -14.65
N TYR A 47 1.30 7.28 -14.47
CA TYR A 47 0.39 8.17 -13.73
C TYR A 47 -0.94 8.40 -14.46
N ASN A 48 -0.95 8.25 -15.79
CA ASN A 48 -2.15 8.34 -16.63
C ASN A 48 -2.66 6.95 -17.05
N PHE A 49 -2.93 6.09 -16.07
CA PHE A 49 -3.36 4.72 -16.30
C PHE A 49 -4.87 4.63 -16.60
N SER A 50 -5.26 3.58 -17.32
CA SER A 50 -6.67 3.29 -17.57
C SER A 50 -7.31 2.60 -16.37
N TYR A 51 -8.50 3.04 -15.95
CA TYR A 51 -9.19 2.49 -14.78
C TYR A 51 -9.40 0.97 -14.83
N PRO A 52 -9.79 0.34 -15.96
CA PRO A 52 -9.97 -1.11 -16.03
C PRO A 52 -8.69 -1.91 -15.76
N GLU A 53 -7.52 -1.43 -16.20
CA GLU A 53 -6.23 -2.07 -15.95
C GLU A 53 -5.92 -2.08 -14.45
N PHE A 54 -6.03 -0.91 -13.82
CA PHE A 54 -5.87 -0.78 -12.38
C PHE A 54 -6.87 -1.64 -11.60
N ALA A 55 -8.14 -1.64 -12.02
CA ALA A 55 -9.21 -2.43 -11.42
C ALA A 55 -8.92 -3.94 -11.47
N ALA A 56 -8.39 -4.44 -12.60
CA ALA A 56 -8.02 -5.84 -12.75
C ALA A 56 -6.87 -6.23 -11.81
N ILE A 57 -5.83 -5.39 -11.71
CA ILE A 57 -4.67 -5.66 -10.84
C ILE A 57 -5.08 -5.70 -9.37
N ILE A 58 -5.86 -4.71 -8.90
CA ILE A 58 -6.30 -4.69 -7.50
C ILE A 58 -7.33 -5.79 -7.19
N PHE A 59 -8.11 -6.23 -8.19
CA PHE A 59 -9.00 -7.39 -8.04
C PHE A 59 -8.19 -8.67 -7.83
N ILE A 60 -7.15 -8.91 -8.64
CA ILE A 60 -6.21 -10.03 -8.48
C ILE A 60 -5.51 -9.97 -7.11
N MET A 61 -5.10 -8.77 -6.68
CA MET A 61 -4.53 -8.58 -5.34
C MET A 61 -5.52 -8.95 -4.24
N GLY A 62 -6.80 -8.62 -4.42
CA GLY A 62 -7.90 -9.03 -3.53
C GLY A 62 -8.06 -10.54 -3.45
N LEU A 63 -8.01 -11.24 -4.59
CA LEU A 63 -8.03 -12.71 -4.64
C LEU A 63 -6.86 -13.30 -3.83
N GLY A 64 -5.63 -12.87 -4.10
CA GLY A 64 -4.44 -13.35 -3.37
C GLY A 64 -4.51 -13.09 -1.86
N SER A 65 -5.02 -11.92 -1.47
CA SER A 65 -5.23 -11.56 -0.07
C SER A 65 -6.28 -12.45 0.61
N GLY A 66 -7.37 -12.79 -0.11
CA GLY A 66 -8.40 -13.70 0.37
C GLY A 66 -7.89 -15.13 0.55
N MET A 67 -7.08 -15.62 -0.40
CA MET A 67 -6.41 -16.94 -0.33
C MET A 67 -5.52 -17.10 0.89
N PHE A 68 -4.85 -16.03 1.29
CA PHE A 68 -4.01 -16.03 2.48
C PHE A 68 -4.84 -15.85 3.76
N GLY A 69 -5.75 -14.88 3.78
CA GLY A 69 -6.40 -14.41 5.00
C GLY A 69 -7.30 -15.44 5.67
N ALA A 70 -8.23 -16.05 4.94
CA ALA A 70 -9.22 -16.95 5.52
C ALA A 70 -8.59 -18.27 6.04
N PRO A 71 -7.81 -19.03 5.24
CA PRO A 71 -7.18 -20.26 5.71
C PRO A 71 -6.19 -20.04 6.86
N ASN A 72 -5.40 -18.96 6.83
CA ASN A 72 -4.43 -18.67 7.89
C ASN A 72 -5.12 -18.38 9.23
N THR A 73 -6.25 -17.67 9.19
CA THR A 73 -7.04 -17.39 10.40
C THR A 73 -7.62 -18.67 10.98
N THR A 74 -8.21 -19.51 10.14
CA THR A 74 -8.75 -20.81 10.55
C THR A 74 -7.68 -21.71 11.13
N ALA A 75 -6.50 -21.80 10.50
CA ALA A 75 -5.40 -22.61 10.99
C ALA A 75 -4.88 -22.14 12.37
N ILE A 76 -4.75 -20.84 12.60
CA ILE A 76 -4.38 -20.29 13.91
C ILE A 76 -5.43 -20.69 14.97
N MET A 77 -6.71 -20.52 14.66
CA MET A 77 -7.80 -20.79 15.61
C MET A 77 -8.02 -22.27 15.89
N ASN A 78 -7.70 -23.13 14.93
CA ASN A 78 -7.70 -24.58 15.09
C ASN A 78 -6.45 -25.09 15.82
N SER A 79 -5.42 -24.26 15.98
CA SER A 79 -4.19 -24.64 16.68
C SER A 79 -4.22 -24.47 18.20
N VAL A 80 -5.30 -23.91 18.73
CA VAL A 80 -5.47 -23.66 20.16
C VAL A 80 -6.72 -24.36 20.71
N PRO A 81 -6.70 -24.82 21.97
CA PRO A 81 -7.89 -25.39 22.62
C PRO A 81 -9.06 -24.41 22.63
N ARG A 82 -10.29 -24.93 22.56
CA ARG A 82 -11.52 -24.11 22.49
C ARG A 82 -11.60 -23.03 23.58
N ARG A 83 -11.17 -23.35 24.80
CA ARG A 83 -11.15 -22.43 25.96
C ARG A 83 -10.19 -21.24 25.79
N GLN A 84 -9.19 -21.34 24.92
CA GLN A 84 -8.18 -20.30 24.69
C GLN A 84 -8.38 -19.53 23.37
N ARG A 85 -9.38 -19.89 22.56
CA ARG A 85 -9.64 -19.21 21.26
C ARG A 85 -9.90 -17.71 21.41
N GLY A 86 -10.53 -17.28 22.50
CA GLY A 86 -10.72 -15.86 22.80
C GLY A 86 -9.40 -15.11 22.93
N SER A 87 -8.47 -15.63 23.75
CA SER A 87 -7.13 -15.07 23.93
C SER A 87 -6.29 -15.13 22.64
N ALA A 88 -6.36 -16.24 21.90
CA ALA A 88 -5.64 -16.37 20.63
C ALA A 88 -6.15 -15.39 19.56
N SER A 89 -7.47 -15.20 19.46
CA SER A 89 -8.08 -14.18 18.59
C SER A 89 -7.61 -12.78 18.96
N GLY A 90 -7.65 -12.45 20.26
CA GLY A 90 -7.18 -11.18 20.77
C GLY A 90 -5.71 -10.92 20.41
N MET A 91 -4.83 -11.88 20.66
CA MET A 91 -3.40 -11.78 20.31
C MET A 91 -3.19 -11.60 18.81
N ARG A 92 -3.91 -12.36 17.97
CA ARG A 92 -3.85 -12.22 16.51
C ARG A 92 -4.26 -10.81 16.07
N THR A 93 -5.38 -10.29 16.59
CA THR A 93 -5.87 -8.95 16.24
C THR A 93 -4.90 -7.87 16.70
N THR A 94 -4.34 -7.99 17.90
CA THR A 94 -3.30 -7.06 18.39
C THR A 94 -2.08 -7.07 17.47
N LEU A 95 -1.55 -8.25 17.12
CA LEU A 95 -0.42 -8.37 16.21
C LEU A 95 -0.72 -7.77 14.83
N GLN A 96 -1.94 -8.00 14.31
CA GLN A 96 -2.37 -7.42 13.03
C GLN A 96 -2.47 -5.90 13.08
N ASN A 97 -3.10 -5.33 14.11
CA ASN A 97 -3.22 -3.90 14.27
C ASN A 97 -1.85 -3.23 14.44
N SER A 98 -0.95 -3.83 15.24
CA SER A 98 0.42 -3.36 15.39
C SER A 98 1.19 -3.41 14.06
N ALA A 99 1.06 -4.50 13.31
CA ALA A 99 1.70 -4.65 12.00
C ALA A 99 1.15 -3.66 10.98
N GLN A 100 -0.15 -3.40 10.97
CA GLN A 100 -0.79 -2.40 10.10
C GLN A 100 -0.28 -0.99 10.41
N THR A 101 -0.23 -0.60 11.68
CA THR A 101 0.31 0.70 12.10
C THR A 101 1.78 0.86 11.71
N ALA A 102 2.60 -0.16 11.95
CA ALA A 102 4.01 -0.13 11.55
C ALA A 102 4.18 -0.05 10.03
N SER A 103 3.38 -0.79 9.27
CA SER A 103 3.40 -0.76 7.80
C SER A 103 3.02 0.62 7.26
N LEU A 104 2.03 1.28 7.87
CA LEU A 104 1.62 2.62 7.49
C LEU A 104 2.72 3.65 7.77
N ALA A 105 3.38 3.55 8.94
CA ALA A 105 4.50 4.41 9.27
C ALA A 105 5.65 4.26 8.25
N LEU A 106 6.05 3.03 7.95
CA LEU A 106 7.08 2.74 6.95
C LEU A 106 6.68 3.28 5.57
N PHE A 107 5.42 3.06 5.15
CA PHE A 107 4.90 3.58 3.89
C PHE A 107 5.04 5.10 3.81
N PHE A 108 4.59 5.83 4.82
CA PHE A 108 4.71 7.30 4.82
C PHE A 108 6.17 7.77 4.88
N THR A 109 7.03 7.09 5.64
CA THR A 109 8.47 7.40 5.67
C THR A 109 9.09 7.26 4.28
N ILE A 110 8.78 6.19 3.56
CA ILE A 110 9.27 5.98 2.19
C ILE A 110 8.73 7.07 1.26
N ILE A 111 7.42 7.31 1.28
CA ILE A 111 6.79 8.31 0.40
C ILE A 111 7.37 9.71 0.64
N ILE A 112 7.43 10.14 1.90
CA ILE A 112 7.95 11.47 2.26
C ILE A 112 9.43 11.57 1.94
N GLY A 113 10.21 10.53 2.23
CA GLY A 113 11.66 10.51 1.97
C GLY A 113 11.98 10.64 0.48
N VAL A 114 11.29 9.88 -0.38
CA VAL A 114 11.49 9.96 -1.84
C VAL A 114 11.03 11.31 -2.38
N LEU A 115 9.84 11.80 -1.98
CA LEU A 115 9.37 13.11 -2.45
C LEU A 115 10.25 14.25 -1.98
N ALA A 116 10.79 14.20 -0.77
CA ALA A 116 11.70 15.23 -0.27
C ALA A 116 12.95 15.36 -1.15
N ALA A 117 13.37 14.27 -1.80
CA ALA A 117 14.50 14.28 -2.72
C ALA A 117 14.14 14.73 -4.15
N THR A 118 12.93 14.41 -4.64
CA THR A 118 12.58 14.63 -6.06
C THR A 118 11.66 15.82 -6.31
N LEU A 119 10.77 16.13 -5.37
CA LEU A 119 9.74 17.16 -5.52
C LEU A 119 10.31 18.58 -5.66
N PRO A 120 11.35 19.00 -4.90
CA PRO A 120 11.93 20.33 -5.04
C PRO A 120 12.41 20.63 -6.46
N THR A 121 13.11 19.67 -7.07
CA THR A 121 13.61 19.75 -8.44
C THR A 121 12.47 19.75 -9.45
N ALA A 122 11.47 18.89 -9.27
CA ALA A 122 10.29 18.85 -10.14
C ALA A 122 9.54 20.18 -10.17
N LEU A 123 9.30 20.79 -9.00
CA LEU A 123 8.64 22.09 -8.89
C LEU A 123 9.48 23.23 -9.47
N SER A 124 10.79 23.22 -9.22
CA SER A 124 11.74 24.20 -9.78
C SER A 124 11.73 24.20 -11.31
N ASN A 125 11.80 23.01 -11.92
CA ASN A 125 11.77 22.87 -13.37
C ASN A 125 10.41 23.28 -13.92
N ALA A 126 9.31 22.81 -13.32
CA ALA A 126 7.97 23.09 -13.80
C ALA A 126 7.60 24.59 -13.79
N VAL A 127 8.06 25.36 -12.79
CA VAL A 127 7.85 26.83 -12.81
C VAL A 127 8.76 27.55 -13.80
N THR A 128 9.96 27.02 -14.04
CA THR A 128 10.85 27.55 -15.07
C THR A 128 10.25 27.34 -16.46
N ASP A 129 9.73 26.14 -16.74
CA ASP A 129 9.06 25.79 -18.00
C ASP A 129 7.78 26.59 -18.21
N ALA A 130 7.08 26.94 -17.12
CA ALA A 130 5.92 27.83 -17.16
C ALA A 130 6.28 29.31 -17.42
N GLY A 131 7.57 29.66 -17.51
CA GLY A 131 8.03 31.04 -17.74
C GLY A 131 8.17 31.88 -16.47
N ALA A 132 8.28 31.24 -15.29
CA ALA A 132 8.44 31.88 -13.99
C ALA A 132 9.66 31.34 -13.21
N PRO A 133 10.89 31.38 -13.76
CA PRO A 133 12.09 30.88 -13.09
C PRO A 133 12.36 31.54 -11.72
N GLN A 134 11.92 32.79 -11.54
CA GLN A 134 12.04 33.50 -10.26
C GLN A 134 11.27 32.86 -9.11
N LEU A 135 10.30 31.98 -9.39
CA LEU A 135 9.55 31.23 -8.37
C LEU A 135 10.25 29.93 -7.95
N ALA A 136 11.27 29.46 -8.69
CA ALA A 136 11.94 28.19 -8.41
C ALA A 136 12.51 28.09 -6.97
N PRO A 137 13.18 29.11 -6.40
CA PRO A 137 13.70 29.05 -5.03
C PRO A 137 12.61 29.02 -3.94
N ILE A 138 11.40 29.48 -4.28
CA ILE A 138 10.24 29.51 -3.38
C ILE A 138 9.51 28.17 -3.46
N MET A 139 9.24 27.70 -4.68
CA MET A 139 8.47 26.49 -4.93
C MET A 139 9.22 25.22 -4.52
N SER A 140 10.55 25.21 -4.65
CA SER A 140 11.39 24.10 -4.16
C SER A 140 11.35 23.90 -2.64
N LYS A 141 10.90 24.91 -1.87
CA LYS A 141 10.80 24.86 -0.41
C LYS A 141 9.41 24.45 0.09
N ILE A 142 8.46 24.15 -0.80
CA ILE A 142 7.13 23.70 -0.40
C ILE A 142 7.27 22.39 0.39
N PRO A 143 6.73 22.30 1.62
CA PRO A 143 6.75 21.06 2.39
C PRO A 143 6.02 19.94 1.64
N VAL A 144 6.66 18.77 1.53
CA VAL A 144 6.10 17.58 0.86
C VAL A 144 4.71 17.23 1.38
N THR A 145 4.53 17.28 2.70
CA THR A 145 3.24 17.01 3.34
C THR A 145 2.16 17.98 2.85
N SER A 146 2.46 19.29 2.82
CA SER A 146 1.53 20.31 2.35
C SER A 146 1.16 20.13 0.87
N ALA A 147 2.13 19.74 0.04
CA ALA A 147 1.91 19.51 -1.38
C ALA A 147 0.99 18.30 -1.60
N LEU A 148 1.21 17.20 -0.87
CA LEU A 148 0.36 16.02 -0.90
C LEU A 148 -1.06 16.33 -0.42
N PHE A 149 -1.22 17.01 0.72
CA PHE A 149 -2.54 17.38 1.23
C PHE A 149 -3.30 18.28 0.25
N SER A 150 -2.60 19.25 -0.36
CA SER A 150 -3.20 20.11 -1.39
C SER A 150 -3.65 19.31 -2.60
N ALA A 151 -2.81 18.40 -3.09
CA ALA A 151 -3.15 17.53 -4.22
C ALA A 151 -4.34 16.60 -3.90
N PHE A 152 -4.41 16.01 -2.70
CA PHE A 152 -5.52 15.17 -2.27
C PHE A 152 -6.84 15.94 -2.11
N LEU A 153 -6.77 17.22 -1.69
CA LEU A 153 -7.95 18.10 -1.61
C LEU A 153 -8.33 18.69 -2.98
N GLY A 154 -7.55 18.44 -4.04
CA GLY A 154 -7.75 19.06 -5.35
C GLY A 154 -7.50 20.57 -5.35
N TYR A 155 -6.73 21.07 -4.39
CA TYR A 155 -6.38 22.47 -4.23
C TYR A 155 -5.02 22.78 -4.87
N ASN A 156 -4.94 23.89 -5.60
CA ASN A 156 -3.68 24.40 -6.12
C ASN A 156 -3.13 25.48 -5.16
N PRO A 157 -2.00 25.25 -4.45
CA PRO A 157 -1.46 26.18 -3.49
C PRO A 157 -0.78 27.40 -4.11
N VAL A 158 -0.49 27.37 -5.41
CA VAL A 158 0.21 28.45 -6.10
C VAL A 158 -0.52 29.78 -5.96
N GLY A 159 -1.85 29.80 -6.05
CA GLY A 159 -2.62 31.05 -5.90
C GLY A 159 -2.39 31.72 -4.55
N ALA A 160 -2.40 30.95 -3.47
CA ALA A 160 -2.10 31.44 -2.12
C ALA A 160 -0.65 31.90 -2.00
N ILE A 161 0.29 31.13 -2.57
CA ILE A 161 1.72 31.48 -2.57
C ILE A 161 1.95 32.82 -3.29
N LEU A 162 1.38 32.98 -4.49
CA LEU A 162 1.48 34.21 -5.27
C LEU A 162 0.90 35.42 -4.52
N SER A 163 -0.23 35.24 -3.82
CA SER A 163 -0.86 36.31 -3.03
C SER A 163 -0.02 36.77 -1.82
N ALA A 164 0.87 35.90 -1.32
CA ALA A 164 1.74 36.19 -0.18
C ALA A 164 3.11 36.78 -0.60
N LEU A 165 3.43 36.82 -1.89
CA LEU A 165 4.71 37.30 -2.40
C LEU A 165 4.72 38.82 -2.57
N PRO A 166 5.91 39.47 -2.47
CA PRO A 166 6.05 40.89 -2.72
C PRO A 166 5.54 41.29 -4.11
N HIS A 167 4.84 42.44 -4.20
CA HIS A 167 4.26 42.94 -5.46
C HIS A 167 5.29 43.08 -6.60
N GLN A 168 6.54 43.35 -6.28
CA GLN A 168 7.63 43.47 -7.27
C GLN A 168 7.89 42.14 -7.98
N LEU A 169 7.81 41.02 -7.26
CA LEU A 169 8.04 39.69 -7.80
C LEU A 169 6.83 39.23 -8.62
N THR A 170 5.61 39.51 -8.16
CA THR A 170 4.39 39.12 -8.87
C THR A 170 4.15 39.95 -10.13
N ALA A 171 4.52 41.24 -10.13
CA ALA A 171 4.47 42.10 -11.32
C ALA A 171 5.49 41.69 -12.40
N SER A 172 6.55 40.96 -12.04
CA SER A 172 7.54 40.45 -12.99
C SER A 172 7.10 39.19 -13.74
N LEU A 173 5.99 38.57 -13.33
CA LEU A 173 5.48 37.34 -13.93
C LEU A 173 4.67 37.65 -15.19
N SER A 174 4.85 36.85 -16.24
CA SER A 174 4.02 36.97 -17.43
C SER A 174 2.57 36.52 -17.12
N PRO A 175 1.55 37.15 -17.72
CA PRO A 175 0.16 36.75 -17.51
C PRO A 175 -0.12 35.29 -17.91
N SER A 176 0.58 34.79 -18.93
CA SER A 176 0.50 33.39 -19.34
C SER A 176 1.08 32.43 -18.29
N ALA A 177 2.21 32.76 -17.67
CA ALA A 177 2.78 31.98 -16.58
C ALA A 177 1.81 31.90 -15.40
N VAL A 178 1.22 33.02 -15.00
CA VAL A 178 0.24 33.06 -13.90
C VAL A 178 -0.98 32.20 -14.23
N ALA A 179 -1.52 32.29 -15.46
CA ALA A 179 -2.65 31.47 -15.88
C ALA A 179 -2.36 29.96 -15.85
N THR A 180 -1.17 29.55 -16.33
CA THR A 180 -0.74 28.14 -16.29
C THR A 180 -0.55 27.66 -14.85
N LEU A 181 0.20 28.40 -14.04
CA LEU A 181 0.56 28.01 -12.68
C LEU A 181 -0.65 27.97 -11.73
N THR A 182 -1.67 28.80 -11.96
CA THR A 182 -2.91 28.82 -11.17
C THR A 182 -4.00 27.88 -11.70
N SER A 183 -3.74 27.18 -12.82
CA SER A 183 -4.67 26.19 -13.36
C SER A 183 -4.87 25.00 -12.42
N LYS A 184 -6.01 24.30 -12.55
CA LYS A 184 -6.29 23.09 -11.73
C LYS A 184 -5.46 21.87 -12.13
N GLN A 185 -4.87 21.87 -13.33
CA GLN A 185 -4.19 20.71 -13.92
C GLN A 185 -2.68 20.74 -13.67
N TRP A 186 -2.06 21.93 -13.72
CA TRP A 186 -0.61 22.08 -13.63
C TRP A 186 -0.02 21.47 -12.36
N PHE A 187 -0.63 21.72 -11.19
CA PHE A 187 -0.09 21.26 -9.92
C PHE A 187 -0.14 19.72 -9.76
N PRO A 188 -1.29 19.04 -9.97
CA PRO A 188 -1.32 17.57 -10.02
C PRO A 188 -0.34 16.95 -11.01
N GLU A 189 -0.24 17.49 -12.22
CA GLU A 189 0.66 16.98 -13.26
C GLU A 189 2.14 17.15 -12.90
N THR A 190 2.48 18.25 -12.23
CA THR A 190 3.85 18.51 -11.78
C THR A 190 4.30 17.53 -10.69
N ILE A 191 3.40 17.17 -9.79
CA ILE A 191 3.71 16.28 -8.66
C ILE A 191 3.66 14.80 -9.06
N ALA A 192 2.80 14.45 -10.02
CA ALA A 192 2.50 13.06 -10.39
C ALA A 192 3.75 12.21 -10.69
N PRO A 193 4.78 12.67 -11.44
CA PRO A 193 5.99 11.87 -11.69
C PRO A 193 6.76 11.54 -10.41
N SER A 194 6.97 12.53 -9.54
CA SER A 194 7.64 12.34 -8.23
C SER A 194 6.84 11.40 -7.33
N PHE A 195 5.51 11.57 -7.31
CA PHE A 195 4.61 10.73 -6.56
C PHE A 195 4.62 9.28 -7.03
N MET A 196 4.57 9.03 -8.34
CA MET A 196 4.68 7.69 -8.91
C MET A 196 6.05 7.07 -8.64
N GLY A 197 7.13 7.87 -8.69
CA GLY A 197 8.47 7.41 -8.30
C GLY A 197 8.49 6.85 -6.88
N ALA A 198 7.89 7.58 -5.93
CA ALA A 198 7.78 7.13 -4.54
C ALA A 198 6.87 5.91 -4.38
N LEU A 199 5.73 5.87 -5.07
CA LEU A 199 4.84 4.70 -5.07
C LEU A 199 5.53 3.44 -5.60
N ARG A 200 6.33 3.56 -6.66
CA ARG A 200 7.09 2.41 -7.19
C ARG A 200 8.04 1.83 -6.16
N VAL A 201 8.78 2.66 -5.42
CA VAL A 201 9.66 2.18 -4.33
C VAL A 201 8.85 1.43 -3.27
N SER A 202 7.71 1.99 -2.84
CA SER A 202 6.80 1.33 -1.89
C SER A 202 6.25 0.00 -2.42
N PHE A 203 5.88 -0.06 -3.70
CA PHE A 203 5.40 -1.29 -4.33
C PHE A 203 6.49 -2.35 -4.43
N TYR A 204 7.74 -1.99 -4.76
CA TYR A 204 8.84 -2.97 -4.76
C TYR A 204 9.13 -3.52 -3.38
N ILE A 205 9.12 -2.68 -2.35
CA ILE A 205 9.29 -3.13 -0.95
C ILE A 205 8.13 -4.06 -0.57
N GLY A 206 6.89 -3.70 -0.92
CA GLY A 206 5.71 -4.55 -0.72
C GLY A 206 5.83 -5.90 -1.44
N ALA A 207 6.32 -5.91 -2.69
CA ALA A 207 6.56 -7.13 -3.45
C ALA A 207 7.62 -8.02 -2.78
N VAL A 208 8.75 -7.44 -2.36
CA VAL A 208 9.81 -8.17 -1.65
C VAL A 208 9.26 -8.78 -0.36
N MET A 209 8.52 -8.01 0.44
CA MET A 209 7.90 -8.52 1.67
C MET A 209 6.90 -9.64 1.38
N ALA A 210 6.08 -9.53 0.34
CA ALA A 210 5.12 -10.55 -0.05
C ALA A 210 5.83 -11.84 -0.50
N PHE A 211 6.88 -11.74 -1.32
CA PHE A 211 7.66 -12.90 -1.76
C PHE A 211 8.45 -13.54 -0.61
N LEU A 212 9.05 -12.75 0.28
CA LEU A 212 9.67 -13.29 1.50
C LEU A 212 8.64 -14.00 2.37
N GLY A 213 7.44 -13.43 2.52
CA GLY A 213 6.33 -14.08 3.20
C GLY A 213 5.93 -15.39 2.53
N ALA A 214 5.88 -15.44 1.20
CA ALA A 214 5.60 -16.65 0.45
C ALA A 214 6.68 -17.72 0.68
N ILE A 215 7.96 -17.34 0.66
CA ILE A 215 9.08 -18.26 0.95
C ILE A 215 8.99 -18.79 2.39
N VAL A 216 8.78 -17.92 3.38
CA VAL A 216 8.62 -18.34 4.79
C VAL A 216 7.41 -19.25 4.98
N SER A 217 6.30 -18.93 4.31
CA SER A 217 5.11 -19.79 4.29
C SER A 217 5.40 -21.15 3.68
N ALA A 218 6.14 -21.17 2.56
CA ALA A 218 6.57 -22.37 1.89
C ALA A 218 7.55 -23.19 2.73
N LEU A 219 8.38 -22.59 3.59
CA LEU A 219 9.33 -23.32 4.45
C LEU A 219 8.70 -23.86 5.74
N ARG A 220 7.48 -23.44 6.09
CA ARG A 220 6.80 -23.88 7.31
C ARG A 220 6.39 -25.36 7.21
N GLY A 221 6.89 -26.21 8.11
CA GLY A 221 6.51 -27.63 8.19
C GLY A 221 5.02 -27.86 8.50
N GLU A 222 4.50 -29.03 8.15
CA GLU A 222 3.15 -29.45 8.49
C GLU A 222 3.04 -29.66 10.01
N ARG A 223 2.16 -28.90 10.69
CA ARG A 223 1.81 -29.18 12.08
C ARG A 223 0.47 -29.90 12.10
N THR A 224 0.52 -31.21 12.24
CA THR A 224 -0.63 -32.08 12.47
C THR A 224 -1.00 -32.02 13.96
N ILE A 225 -2.17 -31.48 14.30
CA ILE A 225 -2.62 -31.23 15.69
C ILE A 225 -3.41 -32.44 16.23
N ALA A 226 -3.35 -33.60 15.57
CA ALA A 226 -4.18 -34.74 15.92
C ALA A 226 -3.66 -35.60 17.10
N GLU A 227 -2.45 -35.37 17.63
CA GLU A 227 -1.82 -36.33 18.57
C GLU A 227 -1.84 -35.97 20.07
N GLU A 228 -2.22 -34.75 20.48
CA GLU A 228 -2.17 -34.40 21.91
C GLU A 228 -3.39 -34.84 22.72
N GLU A 229 -4.59 -35.01 22.12
CA GLU A 229 -5.73 -35.59 22.85
C GLU A 229 -5.57 -37.09 23.09
N THR A 230 -4.81 -37.81 22.25
CA THR A 230 -4.58 -39.25 22.43
C THR A 230 -3.61 -39.57 23.56
N LYS A 231 -2.58 -38.73 23.78
CA LYS A 231 -1.60 -38.92 24.88
C LYS A 231 -2.17 -38.61 26.27
N VAL A 232 -3.10 -37.66 26.38
CA VAL A 232 -3.75 -37.35 27.67
C VAL A 232 -4.77 -38.42 28.04
N SER A 233 -5.55 -38.93 27.07
CA SER A 233 -6.54 -40.00 27.31
C SER A 233 -5.90 -41.35 27.69
N SER A 234 -4.74 -41.71 27.10
CA SER A 234 -4.04 -42.96 27.43
C SER A 234 -3.36 -42.96 28.80
N THR A 235 -3.09 -41.78 29.37
CA THR A 235 -2.44 -41.63 30.68
C THR A 235 -3.47 -41.69 31.81
N VAL A 236 -4.69 -41.19 31.58
CA VAL A 236 -5.78 -41.23 32.57
C VAL A 236 -6.45 -42.61 32.66
N LYS A 237 -6.37 -43.45 31.61
CA LYS A 237 -6.87 -44.83 31.64
C LYS A 237 -5.92 -45.86 32.29
N LYS A 238 -4.75 -45.43 32.77
CA LYS A 238 -3.72 -46.31 33.35
C LYS A 238 -3.39 -46.01 34.83
N VAL A 239 -4.19 -45.18 35.50
CA VAL A 239 -4.07 -44.91 36.94
C VAL A 239 -5.37 -45.29 37.64
#